data_AF-A0A2V5Q2R8-F1
#
_entry.id   AF-A0A2V5Q2R8-F1
#
_cell.length_a   1.000
_cell.length_b   1.000
_cell.length_c   1.000
_cell.angle_alpha   90.00
_cell.angle_beta   90.00
_cell.angle_gamma   90.00
#
_symmetry.space_group_name_H-M   'P 1'
#
loop_
_entity.id
_entity.type
_entity.pdbx_description
1 polymer ?
#
loop_
_entity_poly.entity_id
_entity_poly.type
_entity_poly.pdbx_seq_one_letter_code
_entity_poly.pdbx_strand_id
1 'polypeptide(L)'
;MAIRTEQELSEQLRSHWLKAMAAIELRNFDYAISLLQGVLKQEPEFLPGRQVLRRAEILRRQGRKKALFGFSTAAIAVLKAQRELKRDPRHAVEMIEKILEDEPCHRQANLLLKEAALAAGWPEIAVFALQTLLEEKARDTIILHELGRVHRDLGESEKEAEIYHRITEIDPLDADAARLGRDASARASMKSGGWTEAASYRDLIKDKGAS
;
A
#
# COMPACT_ATOMS: atom_id res chain seq x y z
N MET A 1 6.14 1.73 -12.30
CA MET A 1 7.43 1.00 -12.22
C MET A 1 7.24 -0.13 -11.23
N ALA A 2 7.90 -1.28 -11.40
CA ALA A 2 7.76 -2.39 -10.45
C ALA A 2 8.40 -2.01 -9.10
N ILE A 3 7.80 -2.45 -8.00
CA ILE A 3 8.43 -2.37 -6.66
C ILE A 3 9.73 -3.16 -6.64
N ARG A 4 10.72 -2.65 -5.91
CA ARG A 4 11.97 -3.39 -5.73
C ARG A 4 11.87 -4.44 -4.65
N THR A 5 12.55 -5.55 -4.90
CA THR A 5 12.72 -6.68 -4.00
C THR A 5 14.08 -6.63 -3.30
N GLU A 6 14.25 -7.41 -2.23
CA GLU A 6 15.51 -7.48 -1.49
C GLU A 6 16.72 -7.88 -2.36
N GLN A 7 16.49 -8.73 -3.36
CA GLN A 7 17.54 -9.23 -4.25
C GLN A 7 18.07 -8.14 -5.19
N GLU A 8 17.29 -7.08 -5.43
CA GLU A 8 17.62 -5.98 -6.32
C GLU A 8 18.32 -4.80 -5.59
N LEU A 9 18.49 -4.90 -4.27
CA LEU A 9 19.27 -3.94 -3.49
C LEU A 9 20.77 -4.10 -3.77
N SER A 10 21.47 -2.97 -3.81
CA SER A 10 22.93 -2.97 -3.80
C SER A 10 23.47 -3.66 -2.54
N GLU A 11 24.70 -4.18 -2.60
CA GLU A 11 25.32 -4.87 -1.47
C GLU A 11 25.35 -4.00 -0.19
N GLN A 12 25.65 -2.71 -0.36
CA GLN A 12 25.62 -1.74 0.74
C GLN A 12 24.22 -1.62 1.33
N LEU A 13 23.17 -1.46 0.52
CA LEU A 13 21.80 -1.33 1.00
C LEU A 13 21.29 -2.62 1.64
N ARG A 14 21.64 -3.78 1.07
CA ARG A 14 21.34 -5.09 1.65
C ARG A 14 21.99 -5.25 3.03
N SER A 15 23.23 -4.78 3.22
CA SER A 15 23.88 -4.78 4.54
C SER A 15 23.10 -3.94 5.56
N HIS A 16 22.61 -2.76 5.17
CA HIS A 16 21.80 -1.90 6.04
C HIS A 16 20.44 -2.54 6.35
N TRP A 17 19.80 -3.15 5.35
CA TRP A 17 18.57 -3.91 5.50
C TRP A 17 18.71 -5.04 6.52
N LEU A 18 19.72 -5.90 6.39
CA LEU A 18 19.96 -7.01 7.31
C LEU A 18 20.26 -6.53 8.74
N LYS A 19 21.02 -5.44 8.89
CA LYS A 19 21.24 -4.81 10.20
C LYS A 19 19.94 -4.27 10.81
N ALA A 20 19.06 -3.69 10.00
CA ALA A 20 17.76 -3.23 10.47
C ALA A 20 16.89 -4.38 10.96
N MET A 21 16.85 -5.49 10.23
CA MET A 21 16.14 -6.70 10.64
C MET A 21 16.66 -7.24 11.97
N ALA A 22 17.98 -7.36 12.13
CA ALA A 22 18.60 -7.76 13.39
C ALA A 22 18.27 -6.79 14.55
N ALA A 23 18.25 -5.48 14.28
CA ALA A 23 17.89 -4.49 15.28
C ALA A 23 16.42 -4.61 15.73
N ILE A 24 15.50 -4.98 14.83
CA ILE A 24 14.08 -5.24 15.17
C ILE A 24 13.94 -6.44 16.10
N GLU A 25 14.63 -7.54 15.81
CA GLU A 25 14.64 -8.74 16.67
C GLU A 25 15.14 -8.41 18.09
N LEU A 26 16.14 -7.53 18.19
CA LEU A 26 16.66 -7.02 19.45
C LEU A 26 15.79 -5.91 20.07
N ARG A 27 14.64 -5.60 19.48
CA ARG A 27 13.73 -4.50 19.88
C ARG A 27 14.38 -3.12 19.92
N ASN A 28 15.49 -2.94 19.22
CA ASN A 28 16.14 -1.65 19.04
C ASN A 28 15.48 -0.89 17.87
N PHE A 29 14.24 -0.45 18.09
CA PHE A 29 13.40 0.13 17.04
C PHE A 29 13.94 1.46 16.51
N ASP A 30 14.52 2.31 17.36
CA ASP A 30 15.09 3.60 16.91
C ASP A 30 16.24 3.39 15.92
N TYR A 31 17.13 2.42 16.19
CA TYR A 31 18.20 2.08 15.25
C TYR A 31 17.65 1.43 13.97
N ALA A 32 16.70 0.50 14.08
CA ALA A 32 16.06 -0.11 12.92
C ALA A 32 15.41 0.94 12.00
N ILE A 33 14.64 1.87 12.57
CA ILE A 33 14.00 2.98 11.84
C ILE A 33 15.05 3.83 11.11
N SER A 34 16.14 4.20 11.80
CA SER A 34 17.21 5.01 11.18
C SER A 34 17.83 4.31 9.96
N LEU A 35 18.08 3.00 10.04
CA LEU A 35 18.65 2.22 8.94
C LEU A 35 17.65 2.10 7.78
N LEU A 36 16.38 1.80 8.07
CA LEU A 36 15.34 1.62 7.06
C LEU A 36 15.03 2.91 6.32
N GLN A 37 14.99 4.05 7.02
CA GLN A 37 14.85 5.36 6.36
C GLN A 37 16.05 5.66 5.46
N GLY A 38 17.27 5.28 5.85
CA GLY A 38 18.46 5.40 5.02
C GLY A 38 18.40 4.54 3.75
N VAL A 39 17.80 3.35 3.83
CA VAL A 39 17.53 2.50 2.67
C VAL A 39 16.48 3.13 1.77
N LEU A 40 15.33 3.55 2.31
CA LEU A 40 14.23 4.14 1.55
C LEU A 40 14.56 5.49 0.92
N LYS A 41 15.55 6.23 1.44
CA LYS A 41 16.04 7.45 0.81
C LYS A 41 16.77 7.17 -0.52
N GLN A 42 17.44 6.02 -0.60
CA GLN A 42 18.19 5.61 -1.80
C GLN A 42 17.33 4.78 -2.77
N GLU A 43 16.45 3.95 -2.22
CA GLU A 43 15.51 3.11 -2.99
C GLU A 43 14.08 3.34 -2.48
N PRO A 44 13.44 4.46 -2.86
CA PRO A 44 12.09 4.80 -2.39
C PRO A 44 11.02 3.77 -2.75
N GLU A 45 11.21 3.00 -3.82
CA GLU A 45 10.30 1.95 -4.27
C GLU A 45 10.43 0.63 -3.50
N PHE A 46 11.34 0.52 -2.53
CA PHE A 46 11.56 -0.71 -1.74
C PHE A 46 10.44 -0.93 -0.72
N LEU A 47 9.31 -1.46 -1.19
CA LEU A 47 8.12 -1.72 -0.38
C LEU A 47 8.35 -2.64 0.84
N PRO A 48 9.11 -3.77 0.74
CA PRO A 48 9.38 -4.61 1.91
C PRO A 48 10.04 -3.84 3.06
N GLY A 49 11.00 -2.96 2.73
CA GLY A 49 11.64 -2.07 3.70
C GLY A 49 10.65 -1.13 4.38
N ARG A 50 9.72 -0.57 3.60
CA ARG A 50 8.68 0.33 4.09
C ARG A 50 7.66 -0.37 4.98
N GLN A 51 7.26 -1.60 4.66
CA GLN A 51 6.38 -2.42 5.49
C GLN A 51 7.01 -2.70 6.86
N VAL A 52 8.29 -3.09 6.86
CA VAL A 52 9.04 -3.33 8.09
C VAL A 52 9.26 -2.05 8.88
N LEU A 53 9.55 -0.93 8.20
CA LEU A 53 9.67 0.39 8.83
C LEU A 53 8.39 0.76 9.58
N ARG A 54 7.24 0.66 8.91
CA ARG A 54 5.93 0.99 9.51
C ARG A 54 5.65 0.16 10.75
N ARG A 55 5.92 -1.16 10.68
CA ARG A 55 5.76 -2.06 11.83
C ARG A 55 6.69 -1.66 12.98
N ALA A 56 7.94 -1.32 12.71
CA ALA A 56 8.89 -0.86 13.73
C ALA A 56 8.43 0.45 14.39
N GLU A 57 7.90 1.40 13.63
CA GLU A 57 7.38 2.67 14.14
C GLU A 57 6.12 2.48 15.01
N ILE A 58 5.20 1.60 14.59
CA ILE A 58 4.02 1.22 15.37
C ILE A 58 4.44 0.58 16.70
N LEU A 59 5.36 -0.39 16.67
CA LEU A 59 5.87 -1.05 17.88
C LEU A 59 6.61 -0.07 18.80
N ARG A 60 7.43 0.82 18.24
CA ARG A 60 8.09 1.91 18.97
C ARG A 60 7.07 2.79 19.68
N ARG A 61 6.00 3.19 18.98
CA ARG A 61 4.94 4.05 19.53
C ARG A 61 4.13 3.36 20.62
N GLN A 62 3.81 2.08 20.47
CA GLN A 62 3.11 1.29 21.50
C GLN A 62 3.94 1.16 22.79
N GLY A 63 5.27 1.09 22.67
CA GLY A 63 6.18 1.04 23.82
C GLY A 63 6.40 2.38 24.53
N ARG A 64 6.08 3.52 23.89
CA ARG A 64 6.21 4.86 24.49
C ARG A 64 4.88 5.26 25.14
N LYS A 65 4.90 5.62 26.43
CA LYS A 65 3.74 6.23 27.09
C LYS A 65 3.37 7.51 26.32
N LYS A 66 2.08 7.72 26.01
CA LYS A 66 1.59 8.93 25.31
C LYS A 66 2.10 10.17 26.04
N ALA A 67 3.12 10.82 25.48
CA ALA A 67 3.55 12.13 25.94
C ALA A 67 2.46 13.12 25.53
N LEU A 68 1.54 13.41 26.45
CA LEU A 68 0.37 14.26 26.25
C LEU A 68 0.69 15.76 26.05
N PHE A 69 1.96 16.13 25.82
CA PHE A 69 2.42 17.52 25.82
C PHE A 69 3.28 17.92 24.61
N GLY A 70 3.26 17.14 23.52
CA GLY A 70 3.92 17.52 22.27
C GLY A 70 3.00 18.32 21.35
N PHE A 71 3.43 19.51 20.93
CA PHE A 71 2.78 20.22 19.82
C PHE A 71 3.07 19.43 18.53
N SER A 72 2.05 18.77 17.96
CA SER A 72 2.27 18.01 16.71
C SER A 72 2.53 18.99 15.58
N THR A 73 3.75 18.93 15.02
CA THR A 73 4.12 19.69 13.81
C THR A 73 3.63 19.01 12.53
N ALA A 74 2.91 17.88 12.66
CA ALA A 74 2.42 17.08 11.54
C ALA A 74 1.56 17.91 10.59
N ALA A 75 0.70 18.81 11.08
CA ALA A 75 -0.14 19.65 10.23
C ALA A 75 0.68 20.54 9.28
N ILE A 76 1.76 21.17 9.78
CA ILE A 76 2.66 22.00 8.97
C ILE A 76 3.43 21.14 7.98
N ALA A 77 3.94 19.99 8.43
CA ALA A 77 4.67 19.05 7.59
C ALA A 77 3.80 18.48 6.46
N VAL A 78 2.54 18.13 6.77
CA VAL A 78 1.50 17.68 5.81
C VAL A 78 1.28 18.74 4.73
N LEU A 79 1.13 20.01 5.11
CA LEU A 79 0.95 21.10 4.14
C LEU A 79 2.17 21.27 3.23
N LYS A 80 3.39 21.13 3.78
CA LYS A 80 4.62 21.18 2.98
C LYS A 80 4.70 20.00 2.01
N ALA A 81 4.44 18.78 2.48
CA ALA A 81 4.44 17.58 1.65
C ALA A 81 3.37 17.65 0.53
N GLN A 82 2.19 18.17 0.83
CA GLN A 82 1.13 18.37 -0.17
C GLN A 82 1.52 19.36 -1.27
N ARG A 83 2.29 20.40 -0.95
CA ARG A 83 2.84 21.32 -1.95
C ARG A 83 3.92 20.63 -2.78
N GLU A 84 4.79 19.86 -2.14
CA GLU A 84 5.87 19.15 -2.80
C GLU A 84 5.36 18.06 -3.74
N LEU A 85 4.28 17.37 -3.38
CA LEU A 85 3.62 16.37 -4.21
C LEU A 85 3.37 16.85 -5.65
N LYS A 86 3.01 18.13 -5.82
CA LYS A 86 2.75 18.72 -7.14
C LYS A 86 4.01 18.98 -7.96
N ARG A 87 5.17 19.03 -7.31
CA ARG A 87 6.46 19.37 -7.91
C ARG A 87 7.32 18.13 -8.11
N ASP A 88 7.47 17.36 -7.05
CA ASP A 88 8.25 16.12 -7.00
C ASP A 88 7.52 15.11 -6.10
N PRO A 89 6.69 14.23 -6.70
CA PRO A 89 6.01 13.18 -5.96
C PRO A 89 6.95 12.24 -5.19
N ARG A 90 8.17 11.99 -5.69
CA ARG A 90 9.12 11.08 -5.06
C ARG A 90 9.70 11.71 -3.80
N HIS A 91 10.09 12.98 -3.88
CA HIS A 91 10.55 13.72 -2.72
C HIS A 91 9.42 13.92 -1.70
N ALA A 92 8.18 14.11 -2.15
CA ALA A 92 7.02 14.16 -1.26
C ALA A 92 6.87 12.88 -0.44
N VAL A 93 7.11 11.69 -1.01
CA VAL A 93 7.12 10.41 -0.27
C VAL A 93 8.13 10.47 0.88
N GLU A 94 9.37 10.89 0.63
CA GLU A 94 10.40 11.02 1.69
C GLU A 94 9.93 11.97 2.81
N MET A 95 9.35 13.12 2.46
CA MET A 95 8.82 14.07 3.44
C MET A 95 7.70 13.48 4.28
N ILE A 96 6.82 12.69 3.66
CA ILE A 96 5.69 12.04 4.34
C ILE A 96 6.17 10.96 5.30
N GLU A 97 7.18 10.17 4.94
CA GLU A 97 7.74 9.15 5.83
C GLU A 97 8.27 9.76 7.13
N LYS A 98 8.79 11.00 7.10
CA LYS A 98 9.20 11.72 8.32
C LYS A 98 8.05 12.09 9.23
N ILE A 99 6.85 12.34 8.68
CA ILE A 99 5.64 12.58 9.48
C ILE A 99 5.19 11.28 10.13
N LEU A 100 5.20 10.21 9.33
CA LEU A 100 4.68 8.93 9.72
C LEU A 100 5.62 8.17 10.67
N GLU A 101 6.88 8.58 10.80
CA GLU A 101 7.81 8.07 11.82
C GLU A 101 7.22 8.17 13.24
N ASP A 102 6.68 9.34 13.60
CA ASP A 102 6.11 9.59 14.93
C ASP A 102 4.62 9.28 15.01
N GLU A 103 3.90 9.43 13.90
CA GLU A 103 2.46 9.16 13.81
C GLU A 103 2.13 8.18 12.66
N PRO A 104 2.41 6.87 12.84
CA PRO A 104 2.35 5.88 11.75
C PRO A 104 0.98 5.73 11.08
N CYS A 105 -0.08 5.88 11.88
CA CYS A 105 -1.47 5.80 11.42
C CYS A 105 -2.08 7.19 11.16
N HIS A 106 -1.28 8.26 11.02
CA HIS A 106 -1.83 9.60 10.75
C HIS A 106 -2.60 9.59 9.43
N ARG A 107 -3.92 9.82 9.50
CA ARG A 107 -4.84 9.69 8.35
C ARG A 107 -4.40 10.51 7.13
N GLN A 108 -4.22 11.82 7.31
CA GLN A 108 -3.91 12.70 6.17
C GLN A 108 -2.55 12.39 5.53
N ALA A 109 -1.54 12.03 6.33
CA ALA A 109 -0.21 11.69 5.83
C ALA A 109 -0.23 10.38 5.05
N ASN A 110 -0.97 9.35 5.48
CA ASN A 110 -1.14 8.12 4.70
C ASN A 110 -1.97 8.36 3.41
N LEU A 111 -3.00 9.22 3.43
CA LEU A 111 -3.72 9.60 2.21
C LEU A 111 -2.81 10.35 1.22
N LEU A 112 -1.95 11.25 1.72
CA LEU A 112 -0.91 11.90 0.91
C LEU A 112 0.13 10.90 0.40
N LEU A 113 0.52 9.90 1.19
CA LEU A 113 1.44 8.84 0.76
C LEU A 113 0.84 8.06 -0.40
N LYS A 114 -0.45 7.72 -0.33
CA LYS A 114 -1.20 7.12 -1.43
C LYS A 114 -1.12 7.97 -2.69
N GLU A 115 -1.44 9.25 -2.60
CA GLU A 115 -1.42 10.16 -3.77
C GLU A 115 0.00 10.32 -4.35
N ALA A 116 1.00 10.50 -3.49
CA ALA A 116 2.41 10.61 -3.88
C ALA A 116 2.93 9.35 -4.56
N ALA A 117 2.61 8.19 -3.99
CA ALA A 117 2.99 6.90 -4.55
C ALA A 117 2.34 6.65 -5.92
N LEU A 118 1.04 6.95 -6.08
CA LEU A 118 0.37 6.86 -7.38
C LEU A 118 1.01 7.79 -8.41
N ALA A 119 1.26 9.06 -8.04
CA ALA A 119 1.90 10.03 -8.92
C ALA A 119 3.37 9.67 -9.26
N ALA A 120 4.07 8.98 -8.36
CA ALA A 120 5.42 8.45 -8.61
C ALA A 120 5.43 7.13 -9.41
N GLY A 121 4.26 6.53 -9.65
CA GLY A 121 4.12 5.26 -10.35
C GLY A 121 4.47 4.02 -9.51
N TRP A 122 4.22 4.08 -8.19
CA TRP A 122 4.42 3.01 -7.20
C TRP A 122 3.10 2.60 -6.54
N PRO A 123 2.15 2.05 -7.28
CA PRO A 123 0.79 1.82 -6.78
C PRO A 123 0.70 0.85 -5.60
N GLU A 124 1.63 -0.09 -5.47
CA GLU A 124 1.68 -1.02 -4.34
C GLU A 124 1.99 -0.30 -3.02
N ILE A 125 2.75 0.80 -3.06
CA ILE A 125 2.95 1.67 -1.89
C ILE A 125 1.65 2.41 -1.56
N ALA A 126 0.84 2.78 -2.56
CA ALA A 126 -0.45 3.41 -2.33
C ALA A 126 -1.45 2.46 -1.65
N VAL A 127 -1.49 1.21 -2.08
CA VAL A 127 -2.23 0.11 -1.41
C VAL A 127 -1.78 -0.02 0.04
N PHE A 128 -0.46 -0.09 0.26
CA PHE A 128 0.13 -0.21 1.59
C PHE A 128 -0.23 0.96 2.53
N ALA A 129 -0.23 2.19 2.03
CA ALA A 129 -0.61 3.36 2.82
C ALA A 129 -2.06 3.29 3.32
N LEU A 130 -2.99 2.79 2.50
CA LEU A 130 -4.38 2.58 2.89
C LEU A 130 -4.52 1.41 3.87
N GLN A 131 -3.80 0.31 3.65
CA GLN A 131 -3.77 -0.83 4.56
C GLN A 131 -3.27 -0.43 5.95
N THR A 132 -2.27 0.45 6.04
CA THR A 132 -1.76 1.00 7.32
C THR A 132 -2.87 1.68 8.14
N LEU A 133 -3.79 2.40 7.50
CA LEU A 133 -4.94 3.02 8.18
C LEU A 133 -5.96 1.98 8.65
N LEU A 134 -6.12 0.89 7.91
CA LEU A 134 -7.02 -0.21 8.25
C LEU A 134 -6.48 -1.11 9.38
N GLU A 135 -5.17 -1.07 9.67
CA GLU A 135 -4.62 -1.74 10.86
C GLU A 135 -5.16 -1.12 12.17
N GLU A 136 -5.35 0.20 12.21
CA GLU A 136 -5.95 0.88 13.37
C GLU A 136 -7.48 0.81 13.35
N LYS A 137 -8.08 0.96 12.17
CA LYS A 137 -9.54 0.99 12.00
C LYS A 137 -9.99 0.08 10.86
N ALA A 138 -10.00 -1.21 11.13
CA ALA A 138 -10.34 -2.25 10.15
C ALA A 138 -11.75 -2.13 9.54
N ARG A 139 -12.67 -1.39 10.16
CA ARG A 139 -14.05 -1.21 9.65
C ARG A 139 -14.30 0.16 9.02
N ASP A 140 -13.26 0.93 8.73
CA ASP A 140 -13.40 2.24 8.08
C ASP A 140 -13.77 2.08 6.60
N THR A 141 -15.07 2.13 6.31
CA THR A 141 -15.62 1.95 4.96
C THR A 141 -15.15 3.01 3.98
N ILE A 142 -14.82 4.22 4.45
CA ILE A 142 -14.29 5.29 3.59
C ILE A 142 -12.91 4.88 3.05
N ILE A 143 -12.03 4.35 3.92
CA ILE A 143 -10.70 3.88 3.51
C ILE A 143 -10.80 2.60 2.67
N LEU A 144 -11.75 1.71 2.97
CA LEU A 144 -12.00 0.53 2.13
C LEU A 144 -12.46 0.94 0.72
N HIS A 145 -13.28 1.98 0.58
CA HIS A 145 -13.70 2.51 -0.72
C HIS A 145 -12.51 3.07 -1.52
N GLU A 146 -11.61 3.81 -0.87
CA GLU A 146 -10.34 4.26 -1.49
C GLU A 146 -9.50 3.06 -1.94
N LEU A 147 -9.39 2.02 -1.11
CA LEU A 147 -8.59 0.83 -1.43
C LEU A 147 -9.19 0.05 -2.61
N GLY A 148 -10.52 -0.09 -2.67
CA GLY A 148 -11.22 -0.68 -3.81
C GLY A 148 -10.98 0.10 -5.11
N ARG A 149 -10.99 1.44 -5.05
CA ARG A 149 -10.65 2.30 -6.21
C ARG A 149 -9.22 2.09 -6.68
N VAL A 150 -8.25 2.01 -5.78
CA VAL A 150 -6.86 1.75 -6.15
C VAL A 150 -6.73 0.37 -6.83
N HIS A 151 -7.34 -0.68 -6.30
CA HIS A 151 -7.31 -2.01 -6.94
C HIS A 151 -8.01 -2.03 -8.31
N ARG A 152 -9.09 -1.25 -8.47
CA ARG A 152 -9.74 -1.06 -9.78
C ARG A 152 -8.79 -0.45 -10.79
N ASP A 153 -8.12 0.64 -10.42
CA ASP A 153 -7.20 1.37 -11.30
C ASP A 153 -5.99 0.50 -11.69
N LEU A 154 -5.64 -0.47 -10.85
CA LEU A 154 -4.61 -1.47 -11.13
C LEU A 154 -5.10 -2.67 -11.96
N GLY A 155 -6.40 -2.76 -12.24
CA GLY A 155 -6.99 -3.92 -12.94
C GLY A 155 -6.98 -5.21 -12.11
N GLU A 156 -6.84 -5.10 -10.79
CA GLU A 156 -6.87 -6.21 -9.84
C GLU A 156 -8.30 -6.52 -9.41
N SER A 157 -9.13 -6.94 -10.37
CA SER A 157 -10.58 -7.07 -10.20
C SER A 157 -11.01 -8.06 -9.09
N GLU A 158 -10.21 -9.10 -8.83
CA GLU A 158 -10.46 -10.04 -7.72
C GLU A 158 -10.32 -9.34 -6.37
N LYS A 159 -9.19 -8.68 -6.12
CA LYS A 159 -8.95 -7.90 -4.89
C LYS A 159 -9.96 -6.78 -4.74
N GLU A 160 -10.30 -6.10 -5.83
CA GLU A 160 -11.35 -5.07 -5.82
C GLU A 160 -12.69 -5.64 -5.32
N ALA A 161 -13.11 -6.79 -5.84
CA ALA A 161 -14.36 -7.45 -5.44
C ALA A 161 -14.34 -7.85 -3.96
N GLU A 162 -13.24 -8.40 -3.47
CA GLU A 162 -13.05 -8.76 -2.05
C GLU A 162 -13.22 -7.54 -1.13
N ILE A 163 -12.63 -6.40 -1.49
CA ILE A 163 -12.74 -5.17 -0.70
C ILE A 163 -14.18 -4.65 -0.65
N TYR A 164 -14.88 -4.63 -1.79
CA TYR A 164 -16.28 -4.20 -1.81
C TYR A 164 -17.20 -5.20 -1.10
N HIS A 165 -16.91 -6.50 -1.17
CA HIS A 165 -17.64 -7.49 -0.38
C HIS A 165 -17.50 -7.22 1.12
N ARG A 166 -16.27 -6.98 1.60
CA ARG A 166 -16.02 -6.58 2.99
C ARG A 166 -16.78 -5.32 3.40
N ILE A 167 -16.91 -4.33 2.52
CA ILE A 167 -17.74 -3.14 2.80
C ILE A 167 -19.20 -3.56 3.00
N THR A 168 -19.76 -4.39 2.12
CA THR A 168 -21.16 -4.84 2.25
C THR A 168 -21.43 -5.72 3.48
N GLU A 169 -20.41 -6.42 4.00
CA GLU A 169 -20.51 -7.12 5.30
C GLU A 169 -20.53 -6.14 6.48
N ILE A 170 -19.86 -4.99 6.35
CA ILE A 170 -19.81 -3.95 7.40
C ILE A 170 -21.06 -3.07 7.35
N ASP A 171 -21.46 -2.65 6.16
CA ASP A 171 -22.59 -1.79 5.86
C ASP A 171 -23.39 -2.35 4.66
N PRO A 172 -24.41 -3.20 4.94
CA PRO A 172 -25.26 -3.77 3.89
C PRO A 172 -26.10 -2.74 3.12
N LEU A 173 -26.22 -1.50 3.61
CA LEU A 173 -27.01 -0.43 2.97
C LEU A 173 -26.18 0.39 1.98
N ASP A 174 -24.87 0.15 1.89
CA ASP A 174 -23.99 0.78 0.91
C ASP A 174 -24.27 0.23 -0.51
N ALA A 175 -25.26 0.83 -1.16
CA ALA A 175 -25.68 0.46 -2.51
C ALA A 175 -24.56 0.62 -3.54
N ASP A 176 -23.65 1.58 -3.33
CA ASP A 176 -22.50 1.79 -4.20
C ASP A 176 -21.49 0.66 -4.06
N ALA A 177 -21.12 0.26 -2.84
CA ALA A 177 -20.24 -0.88 -2.63
C ALA A 177 -20.83 -2.17 -3.24
N ALA A 178 -22.14 -2.42 -3.04
CA ALA A 178 -22.80 -3.58 -3.62
C ALA A 178 -22.76 -3.59 -5.16
N ARG A 179 -22.97 -2.43 -5.80
CA ARG A 179 -22.89 -2.28 -7.26
C ARG A 179 -21.44 -2.46 -7.73
N LEU A 180 -20.50 -1.75 -7.14
CA LEU A 180 -19.08 -1.78 -7.52
C LEU A 180 -18.48 -3.19 -7.34
N GLY A 181 -18.85 -3.90 -6.29
CA GLY A 181 -18.43 -5.29 -6.04
C GLY A 181 -18.97 -6.27 -7.09
N ARG A 182 -20.23 -6.12 -7.54
CA ARG A 182 -20.77 -6.90 -8.66
C ARG A 182 -20.03 -6.61 -9.96
N ASP A 183 -19.79 -5.33 -10.26
CA ASP A 183 -19.05 -4.92 -11.46
C ASP A 183 -17.62 -5.48 -11.45
N ALA A 184 -16.94 -5.46 -10.30
CA ALA A 184 -15.61 -6.02 -10.10
C ALA A 184 -15.59 -7.54 -10.29
N SER A 185 -16.57 -8.25 -9.71
CA SER A 185 -16.71 -9.69 -9.85
C SER A 185 -16.93 -10.10 -11.31
N ALA A 186 -17.78 -9.37 -12.05
CA ALA A 186 -17.99 -9.60 -13.47
C ALA A 186 -16.69 -9.43 -14.28
N ARG A 187 -15.90 -8.39 -14.01
CA ARG A 187 -14.58 -8.20 -14.64
C ARG A 187 -13.61 -9.33 -14.32
N ALA A 188 -13.57 -9.78 -13.06
CA ALA A 188 -12.73 -10.89 -12.63
C ALA A 188 -13.07 -12.19 -13.39
N SER A 189 -14.37 -12.52 -13.49
CA SER A 189 -14.83 -13.71 -14.23
C SER A 189 -14.56 -13.64 -15.73
N MET A 190 -14.71 -12.47 -16.36
CA MET A 190 -14.36 -12.31 -17.79
C MET A 190 -12.86 -12.53 -18.05
N LYS A 191 -12.00 -12.11 -17.11
CA LYS A 191 -10.55 -12.28 -17.22
C LYS A 191 -10.11 -13.75 -17.09
N SER A 192 -10.76 -14.53 -16.22
CA SER A 192 -10.44 -15.94 -15.98
C SER A 192 -11.14 -16.92 -16.95
N GLY A 193 -12.35 -16.60 -17.42
CA GLY A 193 -13.15 -17.46 -18.31
C GLY A 193 -12.95 -17.26 -19.82
N GLY A 194 -12.50 -16.08 -20.27
CA GLY A 194 -12.48 -15.73 -21.69
C GLY A 194 -11.42 -16.42 -22.58
N TRP A 195 -10.37 -17.00 -21.98
CA TRP A 195 -9.24 -17.57 -22.74
C TRP A 195 -9.20 -19.10 -22.76
N THR A 196 -9.74 -19.75 -21.73
CA THR A 196 -9.74 -21.22 -21.63
C THR A 196 -10.84 -21.85 -22.48
N GLU A 197 -12.03 -21.24 -22.55
CA GLU A 197 -13.12 -21.74 -23.40
C GLU A 197 -12.89 -21.43 -24.89
N ALA A 198 -12.35 -20.27 -25.25
CA ALA A 198 -12.11 -19.91 -26.65
C ALA A 198 -10.99 -20.73 -27.31
N ALA A 199 -9.96 -21.13 -26.55
CA ALA A 199 -8.92 -22.06 -27.02
C ALA A 199 -9.49 -23.48 -27.19
N SER A 200 -10.21 -23.99 -26.18
CA SER A 200 -10.88 -25.29 -26.20
C SER A 200 -11.88 -25.42 -27.36
N TYR A 201 -12.69 -24.39 -27.61
CA TYR A 201 -13.67 -24.40 -28.70
C TYR A 201 -13.02 -24.33 -30.10
N ARG A 202 -11.90 -23.60 -30.26
CA ARG A 202 -11.14 -23.55 -31.52
C ARG A 202 -10.42 -24.87 -31.82
N ASP A 203 -9.93 -25.56 -30.79
CA ASP A 203 -9.27 -26.86 -30.94
C ASP A 203 -10.29 -27.96 -31.29
N LEU A 204 -11.49 -27.92 -30.71
CA LEU A 204 -12.59 -28.83 -31.04
C LEU A 204 -13.14 -28.69 -32.47
N ILE A 205 -13.04 -27.50 -33.08
CA ILE A 205 -13.47 -27.26 -34.47
C ILE A 205 -12.43 -27.75 -35.48
N LYS A 206 -11.13 -27.68 -35.14
CA LYS A 206 -10.06 -28.19 -36.03
C LYS A 206 -10.06 -29.71 -36.13
N ASP A 207 -10.43 -30.42 -35.07
CA ASP A 207 -10.41 -31.89 -35.03
C ASP A 207 -11.60 -32.54 -35.77
N LYS A 208 -12.70 -31.79 -35.96
CA LYS A 208 -13.90 -32.27 -36.68
C LYS A 208 -13.89 -32.00 -38.20
N GLY A 209 -12.83 -31.39 -38.73
CA GLY A 209 -12.67 -31.12 -40.17
C GLY A 209 -11.80 -32.11 -40.93
N ALA A 210 -11.26 -33.14 -40.26
CA ALA A 210 -10.35 -34.11 -40.86
C ALA A 210 -10.81 -35.56 -40.56
N SER A 211 -11.86 -36.00 -41.25
CA SER A 211 -12.20 -37.42 -41.45
C SER A 211 -13.04 -37.58 -42.71
#